data_AF-A0A0E0BGG4-F1
#
_entry.id   AF-A0A0E0BGG4-F1
#
_cell.length_a   1.000
_cell.length_b   1.000
_cell.length_c   1.000
_cell.angle_alpha   90.00
_cell.angle_beta   90.00
_cell.angle_gamma   90.00
#
_symmetry.space_group_name_H-M   'P 1'
#
loop_
_entity.id
_entity.type
_entity.pdbx_description
1 polymer ?
#
loop_
_entity_poly.entity_id
_entity_poly.type
_entity_poly.pdbx_seq_one_letter_code
_entity_poly.pdbx_strand_id
1 'polypeptide(L)'
;MASLAPRMLVCNPKQVEGFVRRADELGVHRSSGIFKYGVAINCCISEDKAAAKMRFLSSILGCSMDKVRGIVCRTPAILGYSEENIGSKIEFLTSTLGCSMNNICYVIHKSPPILGLSEENLRGKIEFFTSILGCPQEKICAVLCKHPKVIGFSIENLRQKINFMIAVVGLEPEDIVEKLWVLTFSLEKRVVPRHSVIKILRAMGKDVVDFSNSLKYSEKKFIARCIDPYKQAAPTLSDAYAAACAGKMSNEVHL
;
A
#
# COMPACT_ATOMS: atom_id res chain seq x y z
N MET A 1 4.53 19.34 -2.26
CA MET A 1 5.91 19.00 -2.62
C MET A 1 6.42 20.04 -3.61
N ALA A 2 7.38 20.87 -3.22
CA ALA A 2 8.06 21.74 -4.18
C ALA A 2 8.75 20.88 -5.24
N SER A 3 8.74 21.34 -6.50
CA SER A 3 9.37 20.66 -7.62
C SER A 3 10.85 20.35 -7.30
N LEU A 4 11.20 19.07 -7.21
CA LEU A 4 12.59 18.59 -7.00
C LEU A 4 13.45 18.69 -8.27
N ALA A 5 12.83 19.01 -9.41
CA ALA A 5 13.45 19.07 -10.74
C ALA A 5 14.37 20.29 -11.01
N PRO A 6 14.19 21.50 -10.43
CA PRO A 6 14.95 22.68 -10.87
C PRO A 6 16.44 22.60 -10.55
N ARG A 7 16.83 21.98 -9.43
CA ARG A 7 18.24 21.89 -9.02
C ARG A 7 19.06 20.90 -9.85
N MET A 8 18.45 19.82 -10.32
CA MET A 8 19.13 18.84 -11.19
C MET A 8 19.56 19.44 -12.52
N LEU A 9 18.82 20.43 -13.04
CA LEU A 9 19.10 21.10 -14.32
C LEU A 9 20.28 22.08 -14.25
N VAL A 10 20.67 22.51 -13.05
CA VAL A 10 21.82 23.42 -12.83
C VAL A 10 23.09 22.70 -12.36
N CYS A 11 23.04 21.38 -12.13
CA CYS A 11 24.20 20.59 -11.73
C CYS A 11 25.06 20.17 -12.92
N ASN A 12 26.38 20.14 -12.72
CA ASN A 12 27.30 19.63 -13.75
C ASN A 12 27.30 18.09 -13.79
N PRO A 13 27.76 17.46 -14.89
CA PRO A 13 27.74 16.01 -15.05
C PRO A 13 28.45 15.23 -13.93
N LYS A 14 29.59 15.73 -13.43
CA LYS A 14 30.34 15.08 -12.34
C LYS A 14 29.55 15.06 -11.02
N GLN A 15 28.78 16.11 -10.75
CA GLN A 15 27.90 16.16 -9.58
C GLN A 15 26.76 15.15 -9.71
N VAL A 16 26.17 15.05 -10.90
CA VAL A 16 25.09 14.08 -11.19
C VAL A 16 25.60 12.64 -11.03
N GLU A 17 26.79 12.31 -11.53
CA GLU A 17 27.43 11.00 -11.31
C GLU A 17 27.61 10.67 -9.83
N GLY A 18 28.02 11.66 -9.02
CA GLY A 18 28.09 11.50 -7.57
C GLY A 18 26.73 11.19 -6.93
N PHE A 19 25.65 11.82 -7.41
CA PHE A 19 24.29 11.59 -6.90
C PHE A 19 23.74 10.21 -7.28
N VAL A 20 24.04 9.75 -8.49
CA VAL A 20 23.76 8.40 -9.01
C VAL A 20 24.48 7.36 -8.17
N ARG A 21 25.79 7.52 -7.96
CA ARG A 21 26.59 6.62 -7.12
C ARG A 21 26.02 6.49 -5.70
N ARG A 22 25.62 7.61 -5.09
CA ARG A 22 24.99 7.58 -3.76
C ARG A 22 23.63 6.87 -3.76
N ALA A 23 22.85 6.98 -4.82
CA ALA A 23 21.59 6.24 -4.94
C ALA A 23 21.85 4.72 -5.03
N ASP A 24 22.92 4.32 -5.74
CA ASP A 24 23.35 2.92 -5.79
C ASP A 24 23.84 2.42 -4.41
N GLU A 25 24.64 3.22 -3.68
CA GLU A 25 25.12 2.91 -2.32
C GLU A 25 23.99 2.78 -1.29
N LEU A 26 22.89 3.51 -1.49
CA LEU A 26 21.66 3.37 -0.70
C LEU A 26 20.80 2.17 -1.14
N GLY A 27 21.25 1.40 -2.14
CA GLY A 27 20.58 0.21 -2.65
C GLY A 27 19.37 0.51 -3.54
N VAL A 28 19.21 1.74 -4.03
CA VAL A 28 18.09 2.09 -4.92
C VAL A 28 18.38 1.56 -6.32
N HIS A 29 17.67 0.53 -6.77
CA HIS A 29 17.94 -0.09 -8.07
C HIS A 29 17.63 0.85 -9.24
N ARG A 30 18.54 0.96 -10.22
CA ARG A 30 18.44 1.88 -11.36
C ARG A 30 17.20 1.70 -12.24
N SER A 31 16.70 0.46 -12.37
CA SER A 31 15.47 0.17 -13.13
C SER A 31 14.17 0.54 -12.39
N SER A 32 14.26 0.93 -11.11
CA SER A 32 13.09 1.33 -10.32
C SER A 32 12.68 2.75 -10.67
N GLY A 33 11.37 2.99 -10.79
CA GLY A 33 10.83 4.36 -10.90
C GLY A 33 11.15 5.25 -9.69
N ILE A 34 11.63 4.67 -8.57
CA ILE A 34 12.10 5.38 -7.37
C ILE A 34 13.48 5.99 -7.58
N PHE A 35 14.28 5.47 -8.52
CA PHE A 35 15.67 5.89 -8.74
C PHE A 35 15.79 7.37 -9.05
N LYS A 36 14.91 7.91 -9.92
CA LYS A 36 14.87 9.35 -10.23
C LYS A 36 14.67 10.23 -8.99
N TYR A 37 13.87 9.76 -8.02
CA TYR A 37 13.64 10.48 -6.76
C TYR A 37 14.85 10.35 -5.85
N GLY A 38 15.48 9.18 -5.78
CA GLY A 38 16.74 8.97 -5.05
C GLY A 38 17.84 9.93 -5.51
N VAL A 39 18.04 10.05 -6.83
CA VAL A 39 19.01 10.98 -7.43
C VAL A 39 18.62 12.44 -7.14
N ALA A 40 17.36 12.82 -7.32
CA ALA A 40 16.90 14.19 -7.08
C ALA A 40 17.04 14.63 -5.61
N ILE A 41 16.86 13.71 -4.67
CA ILE A 41 17.04 14.00 -3.23
C ILE A 41 18.52 14.15 -2.89
N ASN A 42 19.37 13.29 -3.45
CA ASN A 42 20.82 13.40 -3.29
C ASN A 42 21.38 14.71 -3.87
N CYS A 43 20.69 15.36 -4.80
CA CYS A 43 21.02 16.71 -5.26
C CYS A 43 20.72 17.80 -4.22
N CYS A 44 19.79 17.53 -3.30
CA CYS A 44 19.30 18.50 -2.32
C CYS A 44 19.94 18.35 -0.94
N ILE A 45 20.58 17.22 -0.64
CA ILE A 45 21.21 16.93 0.66
C ILE A 45 22.68 16.52 0.47
N SER A 46 23.55 16.98 1.37
CA SER A 46 24.93 16.50 1.42
C SER A 46 25.00 15.09 2.03
N GLU A 47 26.10 14.40 1.77
CA GLU A 47 26.36 13.06 2.30
C GLU A 47 26.35 13.03 3.83
N ASP A 48 26.99 14.01 4.48
CA ASP A 48 26.98 14.15 5.93
C ASP A 48 25.57 14.36 6.49
N LYS A 49 24.75 15.16 5.80
CA LYS A 49 23.35 15.40 6.19
C LYS A 49 22.51 14.15 6.05
N ALA A 50 22.70 13.38 4.97
CA ALA A 50 22.03 12.10 4.77
C ALA A 50 22.42 11.10 5.88
N ALA A 51 23.71 10.96 6.16
CA ALA A 51 24.22 10.07 7.22
C ALA A 51 23.70 10.48 8.60
N ALA A 52 23.73 11.78 8.93
CA ALA A 52 23.18 12.30 10.18
C ALA A 52 21.67 12.02 10.28
N LYS A 53 20.92 12.21 9.20
CA LYS A 53 19.48 11.90 9.15
C LYS A 53 19.19 10.43 9.37
N MET A 54 20.00 9.54 8.81
CA MET A 54 19.85 8.09 9.02
C MET A 54 20.15 7.68 10.46
N ARG A 55 21.14 8.30 11.12
CA ARG A 55 21.40 8.09 12.56
C ARG A 55 20.23 8.59 13.41
N PHE A 56 19.69 9.76 13.09
CA PHE A 56 18.47 10.28 13.73
C PHE A 56 17.31 9.29 13.59
N LEU A 57 17.04 8.80 12.38
CA LEU A 57 15.99 7.80 12.12
C LEU A 57 16.23 6.50 12.91
N SER A 58 17.47 6.04 13.01
CA SER A 58 17.83 4.86 13.79
C SER A 58 17.52 5.05 15.28
N SER A 59 17.87 6.23 15.82
CA SER A 59 17.63 6.60 17.22
C SER A 59 16.13 6.71 17.52
N ILE A 60 15.39 7.53 16.77
CA ILE A 60 13.98 7.82 17.05
C ILE A 60 13.06 6.61 16.82
N LEU A 61 13.40 5.75 15.86
CA LEU A 61 12.63 4.53 15.58
C LEU A 61 13.07 3.34 16.43
N GLY A 62 14.12 3.48 17.24
CA GLY A 62 14.70 2.40 18.02
C GLY A 62 15.09 1.18 17.19
N CYS A 63 15.64 1.39 15.98
CA CYS A 63 15.89 0.29 15.03
C CYS A 63 17.30 0.34 14.43
N SER A 64 17.80 -0.84 14.01
CA SER A 64 19.13 -1.01 13.42
C SER A 64 19.30 -0.18 12.14
N MET A 65 20.53 0.28 11.88
CA MET A 65 20.88 1.00 10.65
C MET A 65 20.52 0.23 9.37
N ASP A 66 20.54 -1.11 9.36
CA ASP A 66 20.12 -1.91 8.20
C ASP A 66 18.63 -1.76 7.88
N LYS A 67 17.78 -1.68 8.92
CA LYS A 67 16.34 -1.39 8.75
C LYS A 67 16.14 0.03 8.22
N VAL A 68 16.90 1.00 8.72
CA VAL A 68 16.86 2.38 8.22
C VAL A 68 17.28 2.44 6.75
N ARG A 69 18.36 1.74 6.37
CA ARG A 69 18.77 1.60 4.95
C ARG A 69 17.65 1.02 4.10
N GLY A 70 16.96 -0.02 4.58
CA GLY A 70 15.80 -0.59 3.89
C GLY A 70 14.64 0.40 3.71
N ILE A 71 14.36 1.25 4.71
CA ILE A 71 13.36 2.32 4.62
C ILE A 71 13.78 3.37 3.58
N VAL A 72 15.00 3.87 3.67
CA VAL A 72 15.55 4.90 2.77
C VAL A 72 15.62 4.40 1.32
N CYS A 73 16.02 3.15 1.11
CA CYS A 73 16.05 2.50 -0.21
C CYS A 73 14.66 2.54 -0.88
N ARG A 74 13.59 2.23 -0.13
CA ARG A 74 12.21 2.21 -0.64
C ARG A 74 11.58 3.59 -0.72
N THR A 75 12.02 4.53 0.10
CA THR A 75 11.49 5.90 0.10
C THR A 75 12.61 6.87 0.45
N PRO A 76 13.42 7.25 -0.55
CA PRO A 76 14.50 8.21 -0.34
C PRO A 76 13.99 9.57 0.17
N ALA A 77 12.73 9.90 -0.17
CA ALA A 77 12.06 11.14 0.25
C ALA A 77 12.02 11.34 1.76
N ILE A 78 12.16 10.27 2.55
CA ILE A 78 12.21 10.36 4.01
C ILE A 78 13.35 11.26 4.50
N LEU A 79 14.46 11.34 3.76
CA LEU A 79 15.61 12.17 4.11
C LEU A 79 15.34 13.68 3.96
N GLY A 80 14.28 14.04 3.23
CA GLY A 80 13.86 15.42 3.02
C GLY A 80 12.87 15.94 4.07
N TYR A 81 12.31 15.09 4.94
CA TYR A 81 11.43 15.54 6.02
C TYR A 81 12.23 16.18 7.16
N SER A 82 11.64 17.19 7.81
CA SER A 82 12.18 17.75 9.05
C SER A 82 12.11 16.74 10.19
N GLU A 83 13.04 16.85 11.14
CA GLU A 83 13.05 16.00 12.34
C GLU A 83 11.80 16.20 13.17
N GLU A 84 11.32 17.44 13.26
CA GLU A 84 10.05 17.81 13.88
C GLU A 84 8.85 17.11 13.23
N ASN A 85 8.75 17.10 11.89
CA ASN A 85 7.64 16.40 11.21
C ASN A 85 7.69 14.88 11.48
N ILE A 86 8.88 14.29 11.50
CA ILE A 86 9.05 12.87 11.82
C ILE A 86 8.63 12.62 13.28
N GLY A 87 9.09 13.47 14.21
CA GLY A 87 8.77 13.39 15.63
C GLY A 87 7.26 13.50 15.90
N SER A 88 6.61 14.55 15.41
CA SER A 88 5.15 14.73 15.59
C SER A 88 4.37 13.58 14.97
N LYS A 89 4.80 13.02 13.82
CA LYS A 89 4.11 11.85 13.25
C LYS A 89 4.28 10.60 14.10
N ILE A 90 5.48 10.35 14.64
CA ILE A 90 5.71 9.22 15.54
C ILE A 90 4.88 9.37 16.82
N GLU A 91 4.82 10.58 17.38
CA GLU A 91 3.97 10.89 18.53
C GLU A 91 2.50 10.66 18.20
N PHE A 92 2.01 11.15 17.07
CA PHE A 92 0.64 10.89 16.61
C PHE A 92 0.35 9.38 16.48
N LEU A 93 1.25 8.61 15.85
CA LEU A 93 1.10 7.16 15.71
C LEU A 93 1.10 6.45 17.07
N THR A 94 1.83 6.97 18.06
CA THR A 94 1.89 6.41 19.41
C THR A 94 0.62 6.78 20.20
N SER A 95 0.32 8.07 20.30
CA SER A 95 -0.71 8.62 21.17
C SER A 95 -2.13 8.46 20.61
N THR A 96 -2.31 8.54 19.29
CA THR A 96 -3.65 8.46 18.67
C THR A 96 -3.98 7.05 18.17
N LEU A 97 -3.03 6.37 17.51
CA LEU A 97 -3.26 5.02 17.00
C LEU A 97 -2.90 3.93 18.01
N GLY A 98 -2.28 4.27 19.15
CA GLY A 98 -1.82 3.28 20.12
C GLY A 98 -0.74 2.35 19.55
N CYS A 99 -0.04 2.74 18.47
CA CYS A 99 0.98 1.89 17.90
C CYS A 99 2.18 1.84 18.87
N SER A 100 2.55 0.65 19.35
CA SER A 100 3.79 0.48 20.12
C SER A 100 5.01 0.92 19.30
N MET A 101 6.07 1.42 19.95
CA MET A 101 7.29 1.87 19.28
C MET A 101 7.90 0.80 18.35
N ASN A 102 7.86 -0.48 18.76
CA ASN A 102 8.29 -1.61 17.93
C ASN A 102 7.51 -1.72 16.60
N ASN A 103 6.23 -1.36 16.62
CA ASN A 103 5.37 -1.38 15.45
C ASN A 103 5.53 -0.12 14.59
N ILE A 104 6.02 1.00 15.13
CA ILE A 104 6.21 2.24 14.37
C ILE A 104 7.27 2.06 13.29
N CYS A 105 8.41 1.43 13.63
CA CYS A 105 9.43 1.07 12.64
C CYS A 105 8.82 0.18 11.53
N TYR A 106 7.98 -0.80 11.90
CA TYR A 106 7.27 -1.64 10.93
C TYR A 106 6.31 -0.83 10.05
N VAL A 107 5.52 0.07 10.64
CA VAL A 107 4.54 0.93 9.96
C VAL A 107 5.23 1.80 8.92
N ILE A 108 6.29 2.51 9.33
CA ILE A 108 7.06 3.38 8.44
C ILE A 108 7.75 2.56 7.36
N HIS A 109 8.26 1.37 7.67
CA HIS A 109 8.88 0.52 6.65
C HIS A 109 7.87 -0.05 5.63
N LYS A 110 6.64 -0.35 6.05
CA LYS A 110 5.59 -0.90 5.17
C LYS A 110 4.81 0.17 4.41
N SER A 111 4.71 1.38 4.96
CA SER A 111 4.03 2.53 4.37
C SER A 111 4.78 3.84 4.65
N PRO A 112 6.00 4.03 4.10
CA PRO A 112 6.75 5.27 4.32
C PRO A 112 5.99 6.57 3.99
N PRO A 113 5.08 6.62 2.99
CA PRO A 113 4.28 7.82 2.71
C PRO A 113 3.43 8.33 3.88
N ILE A 114 3.20 7.52 4.93
CA ILE A 114 2.47 7.94 6.13
C ILE A 114 3.08 9.18 6.78
N LEU A 115 4.40 9.37 6.66
CA LEU A 115 5.13 10.54 7.20
C LEU A 115 4.81 11.85 6.46
N GLY A 116 4.26 11.75 5.24
CA GLY A 116 3.84 12.90 4.45
C GLY A 116 2.36 13.26 4.59
N LEU A 117 1.58 12.47 5.33
CA LEU A 117 0.15 12.75 5.55
C LEU A 117 -0.04 13.74 6.71
N SER A 118 -1.04 14.62 6.59
CA SER A 118 -1.45 15.48 7.69
C SER A 118 -2.12 14.64 8.79
N GLU A 119 -2.03 15.11 10.03
CA GLU A 119 -2.68 14.43 11.16
C GLU A 119 -4.21 14.43 11.00
N GLU A 120 -4.77 15.53 10.49
CA GLU A 120 -6.18 15.62 10.11
C GLU A 120 -6.59 14.54 9.10
N ASN A 121 -5.76 14.28 8.08
CA ASN A 121 -6.03 13.23 7.10
C ASN A 121 -6.04 11.84 7.75
N LEU A 122 -5.15 11.60 8.72
CA LEU A 122 -5.10 10.34 9.46
C LEU A 122 -6.32 10.18 10.37
N ARG A 123 -6.70 11.22 11.11
CA ARG A 123 -7.91 11.24 11.97
C ARG A 123 -9.17 10.98 11.14
N GLY A 124 -9.34 11.70 10.04
CA GLY A 124 -10.48 11.50 9.15
C GLY A 124 -10.56 10.08 8.56
N LYS A 125 -9.42 9.40 8.36
CA LYS A 125 -9.41 7.99 7.95
C LYS A 125 -9.84 7.06 9.08
N ILE A 126 -9.38 7.30 10.31
CA ILE A 126 -9.80 6.52 11.48
C ILE A 126 -11.31 6.65 11.66
N GLU A 127 -11.82 7.88 11.69
CA GLU A 127 -13.26 8.18 11.82
C GLU A 127 -14.07 7.54 10.70
N PHE A 128 -13.58 7.63 9.46
CA PHE A 128 -14.21 6.97 8.32
C PHE A 128 -14.32 5.46 8.51
N PHE A 129 -13.24 4.79 8.91
CA PHE A 129 -13.25 3.33 9.15
C PHE A 129 -14.17 2.95 10.31
N THR A 130 -14.11 3.69 11.42
CA THR A 130 -14.99 3.50 12.58
C THR A 130 -16.46 3.63 12.17
N SER A 131 -16.80 4.66 11.40
CA SER A 131 -18.17 4.93 10.96
C SER A 131 -18.69 3.88 9.97
N ILE A 132 -17.92 3.55 8.94
CA ILE A 132 -18.39 2.66 7.87
C ILE A 132 -18.40 1.17 8.27
N LEU A 133 -17.52 0.76 9.19
CA LEU A 133 -17.43 -0.63 9.66
C LEU A 133 -18.11 -0.84 11.02
N GLY A 134 -18.62 0.21 11.67
CA GLY A 134 -19.32 0.10 12.96
C GLY A 134 -18.47 -0.46 14.11
N CYS A 135 -17.15 -0.53 13.95
CA CYS A 135 -16.25 -1.14 14.92
C CYS A 135 -15.66 -0.08 15.88
N PRO A 136 -15.35 -0.45 17.14
CA PRO A 136 -14.68 0.46 18.08
C PRO A 136 -13.40 1.05 17.52
N GLN A 137 -13.16 2.34 17.79
CA GLN A 137 -12.01 3.06 17.27
C GLN A 137 -10.70 2.40 17.65
N GLU A 138 -10.58 1.87 18.87
CA GLU A 138 -9.38 1.17 19.36
C GLU A 138 -9.06 -0.05 18.50
N LYS A 139 -10.10 -0.80 18.11
CA LYS A 139 -9.97 -1.97 17.22
C LYS A 139 -9.50 -1.52 15.83
N ILE A 140 -10.08 -0.45 15.29
CA ILE A 140 -9.69 0.15 14.00
C ILE A 140 -8.23 0.60 14.03
N CYS A 141 -7.82 1.34 15.06
CA CYS A 141 -6.44 1.79 15.23
C CYS A 141 -5.46 0.60 15.24
N ALA A 142 -5.77 -0.45 16.01
CA ALA A 142 -4.94 -1.64 16.09
C ALA A 142 -4.75 -2.35 14.73
N VAL A 143 -5.81 -2.47 13.92
CA VAL A 143 -5.70 -3.09 12.59
C VAL A 143 -5.00 -2.18 11.57
N LEU A 144 -5.18 -0.87 11.66
CA LEU A 144 -4.47 0.09 10.80
C LEU A 144 -2.95 0.09 11.07
N CYS A 145 -2.51 -0.05 12.34
CA CYS A 145 -1.09 -0.26 12.65
C CYS A 145 -0.54 -1.55 11.99
N LYS A 146 -1.34 -2.62 11.90
CA LYS A 146 -0.94 -3.89 11.25
C LYS A 146 -0.95 -3.80 9.72
N HIS A 147 -1.83 -2.97 9.14
CA HIS A 147 -2.05 -2.82 7.70
C HIS A 147 -1.89 -1.37 7.22
N PRO A 148 -0.72 -0.74 7.43
CA PRO A 148 -0.52 0.69 7.20
C PRO A 148 -0.58 1.12 5.74
N LYS A 149 -0.53 0.16 4.80
CA LYS A 149 -0.71 0.42 3.37
C LYS A 149 -2.11 0.92 3.03
N VAL A 150 -3.11 0.50 3.81
CA VAL A 150 -4.52 0.89 3.59
C VAL A 150 -4.70 2.40 3.77
N ILE A 151 -3.91 3.00 4.67
CA ILE A 151 -3.87 4.45 4.91
C ILE A 151 -3.38 5.22 3.68
N GLY A 152 -2.71 4.58 2.72
CA GLY A 152 -2.27 5.24 1.49
C GLY A 152 -3.39 5.57 0.50
N PHE A 153 -4.55 4.91 0.60
CA PHE A 153 -5.66 5.13 -0.33
C PHE A 153 -6.50 6.34 0.04
N SER A 154 -7.20 6.92 -0.94
CA SER A 154 -8.19 7.96 -0.70
C SER A 154 -9.43 7.38 -0.02
N ILE A 155 -10.14 8.21 0.75
CA ILE A 155 -11.39 7.79 1.41
C ILE A 155 -12.41 7.29 0.37
N GLU A 156 -12.51 7.96 -0.78
CA GLU A 156 -13.42 7.53 -1.86
C GLU A 156 -13.08 6.14 -2.40
N ASN A 157 -11.79 5.86 -2.64
CA ASN A 157 -11.37 4.53 -3.08
C ASN A 157 -11.66 3.46 -2.03
N LEU A 158 -11.44 3.76 -0.75
CA LEU A 158 -11.73 2.86 0.36
C LEU A 158 -13.23 2.61 0.50
N ARG A 159 -14.06 3.66 0.36
CA ARG A 159 -15.52 3.59 0.40
C ARG A 159 -16.06 2.65 -0.67
N GLN A 160 -15.63 2.82 -1.92
CA GLN A 160 -16.03 1.94 -3.02
C GLN A 160 -15.66 0.47 -2.75
N LYS A 161 -14.44 0.23 -2.24
CA LYS A 161 -14.01 -1.13 -1.90
C LYS A 161 -14.82 -1.73 -0.77
N ILE A 162 -15.02 -1.00 0.33
CA ILE A 162 -15.77 -1.49 1.50
C ILE A 162 -17.23 -1.75 1.11
N ASN A 163 -17.87 -0.84 0.38
CA ASN A 163 -19.24 -1.02 -0.10
C ASN A 163 -19.37 -2.25 -0.99
N PHE A 164 -18.41 -2.51 -1.88
CA PHE A 164 -18.42 -3.74 -2.67
C PHE A 164 -18.31 -5.00 -1.80
N MET A 165 -17.42 -4.99 -0.80
CA MET A 165 -17.25 -6.13 0.12
C MET A 165 -18.54 -6.41 0.91
N ILE A 166 -19.23 -5.37 1.38
CA ILE A 166 -20.45 -5.53 2.15
C ILE A 166 -21.63 -5.88 1.22
N ALA A 167 -21.94 -5.02 0.25
CA ALA A 167 -23.18 -5.11 -0.52
C ALA A 167 -23.17 -6.19 -1.61
N VAL A 168 -22.00 -6.48 -2.20
CA VAL A 168 -21.90 -7.43 -3.33
C VAL A 168 -21.32 -8.76 -2.89
N VAL A 169 -20.23 -8.74 -2.12
CA VAL A 169 -19.61 -9.98 -1.63
C VAL A 169 -20.38 -10.56 -0.44
N GLY A 170 -21.05 -9.73 0.36
CA GLY A 170 -21.77 -10.15 1.57
C GLY A 170 -20.84 -10.43 2.74
N LEU A 171 -19.71 -9.70 2.85
CA LEU A 171 -18.84 -9.78 4.02
C LEU A 171 -19.37 -8.90 5.15
N GLU A 172 -19.36 -9.44 6.36
CA GLU A 172 -19.65 -8.67 7.56
C GLU A 172 -18.54 -7.63 7.83
N PRO A 173 -18.87 -6.48 8.43
CA PRO A 173 -17.87 -5.47 8.79
C PRO A 173 -16.70 -6.02 9.62
N GLU A 174 -16.98 -6.92 10.56
CA GLU A 174 -15.98 -7.57 11.41
C GLU A 174 -14.97 -8.39 10.58
N ASP A 175 -15.44 -9.12 9.57
CA ASP A 175 -14.58 -9.88 8.65
C ASP A 175 -13.65 -8.97 7.86
N ILE A 176 -14.14 -7.80 7.44
CA ILE A 176 -13.36 -6.80 6.72
C ILE A 176 -12.28 -6.22 7.63
N VAL A 177 -12.60 -5.95 8.91
CA VAL A 177 -11.64 -5.47 9.91
C VAL A 177 -10.53 -6.50 10.13
N GLU A 178 -10.87 -7.77 10.30
CA GLU A 178 -9.88 -8.85 10.47
C GLU A 178 -8.99 -9.05 9.24
N LYS A 179 -9.54 -8.80 8.05
CA LYS A 179 -8.87 -9.04 6.77
C LYS A 179 -8.62 -7.75 6.01
N LEU A 180 -8.27 -6.65 6.69
CA LEU A 180 -8.14 -5.31 6.08
C LEU A 180 -7.20 -5.24 4.86
N TRP A 181 -6.27 -6.20 4.76
CA TRP A 181 -5.41 -6.39 3.60
C TRP A 181 -6.18 -6.64 2.29
N VAL A 182 -7.44 -7.12 2.30
CA VAL A 182 -8.25 -7.27 1.08
C VAL A 182 -8.43 -5.94 0.35
N LEU A 183 -8.47 -4.82 1.09
CA LEU A 183 -8.60 -3.48 0.54
C LEU A 183 -7.35 -3.00 -0.19
N THR A 184 -6.23 -3.73 -0.09
CA THR A 184 -4.99 -3.38 -0.80
C THR A 184 -4.98 -3.83 -2.26
N PHE A 185 -5.89 -4.71 -2.66
CA PHE A 185 -6.01 -5.14 -4.06
C PHE A 185 -6.80 -4.12 -4.89
N SER A 186 -6.56 -4.12 -6.21
CA SER A 186 -7.36 -3.32 -7.13
C SER A 186 -8.79 -3.85 -7.17
N LEU A 187 -9.76 -2.96 -6.97
CA LEU A 187 -11.18 -3.31 -7.01
C LEU A 187 -11.53 -3.88 -8.39
N GLU A 188 -11.29 -3.09 -9.44
CA GLU A 188 -11.65 -3.42 -10.83
C GLU A 188 -10.81 -4.54 -11.43
N LYS A 189 -9.49 -4.59 -11.17
CA LYS A 189 -8.60 -5.52 -11.88
C LYS A 189 -8.45 -6.88 -11.20
N ARG A 190 -8.85 -7.00 -9.93
CA ARG A 190 -8.65 -8.23 -9.16
C ARG A 190 -9.84 -8.63 -8.30
N VAL A 191 -10.39 -7.71 -7.52
CA VAL A 191 -11.47 -8.04 -6.57
C VAL A 191 -12.74 -8.42 -7.33
N VAL A 192 -13.21 -7.55 -8.22
CA VAL A 192 -14.43 -7.77 -9.02
C VAL A 192 -14.28 -9.01 -9.93
N PRO A 193 -13.24 -9.15 -10.78
CA PRO A 193 -13.13 -10.30 -11.68
C PRO A 193 -13.11 -11.64 -10.93
N ARG A 194 -12.41 -11.71 -9.78
CA ARG A 194 -12.32 -12.95 -9.01
C ARG A 194 -13.60 -13.25 -8.25
N HIS A 195 -14.30 -12.22 -7.74
CA HIS A 195 -15.65 -12.40 -7.18
C HIS A 195 -16.60 -13.00 -8.22
N SER A 196 -16.63 -12.45 -9.44
CA SER A 196 -17.50 -12.94 -10.52
C SER A 196 -17.25 -14.40 -10.86
N VAL A 197 -15.99 -14.82 -11.00
CA VAL A 197 -15.63 -16.22 -11.22
C VAL A 197 -16.13 -17.11 -10.08
N ILE A 198 -15.88 -16.73 -8.83
CA ILE A 198 -16.33 -17.51 -7.67
C ILE A 198 -17.85 -17.60 -7.60
N LYS A 199 -18.57 -16.51 -7.91
CA LYS A 199 -20.04 -16.49 -7.96
C LYS A 199 -20.59 -17.46 -9.01
N ILE A 200 -20.02 -17.46 -10.22
CA ILE A 200 -20.39 -18.39 -11.30
C ILE A 200 -20.16 -19.84 -10.87
N LEU A 201 -18.98 -20.15 -10.32
CA LEU A 201 -18.65 -21.52 -9.93
C LEU A 201 -19.55 -22.03 -8.79
N ARG A 202 -19.91 -21.18 -7.83
CA ARG A 202 -20.88 -21.51 -6.78
C ARG A 202 -22.26 -21.79 -7.36
N ALA A 203 -22.72 -20.99 -8.32
CA ALA A 203 -23.99 -21.24 -9.01
C ALA A 203 -23.98 -22.56 -9.82
N MET A 204 -22.81 -23.00 -10.28
CA MET A 204 -22.61 -24.32 -10.89
C MET A 204 -22.49 -25.47 -9.87
N GLY A 205 -22.71 -25.20 -8.58
CA GLY A 205 -22.62 -26.19 -7.50
C GLY A 205 -21.19 -26.66 -7.21
N LYS A 206 -20.16 -25.88 -7.57
CA LYS A 206 -18.76 -26.24 -7.31
C LYS A 206 -18.34 -25.75 -5.94
N ASP A 207 -17.69 -26.65 -5.18
CA ASP A 207 -16.96 -26.25 -3.99
C ASP A 207 -15.72 -25.48 -4.41
N VAL A 208 -15.67 -24.21 -4.03
CA VAL A 208 -14.63 -23.28 -4.45
C VAL A 208 -14.02 -22.59 -3.25
N VAL A 209 -12.75 -22.22 -3.40
CA VAL A 209 -12.00 -21.52 -2.38
C VAL A 209 -12.74 -20.28 -1.89
N ASP A 210 -12.61 -20.00 -0.61
CA ASP A 210 -13.10 -18.75 -0.02
C ASP A 210 -12.64 -17.53 -0.82
N PHE A 211 -13.54 -16.55 -0.96
CA PHE A 211 -13.31 -15.34 -1.73
C PHE A 211 -12.06 -14.59 -1.26
N SER A 212 -11.91 -14.38 0.06
CA SER A 212 -10.76 -13.65 0.59
C SER A 212 -9.46 -14.39 0.27
N ASN A 213 -9.43 -15.71 0.44
CA ASN A 213 -8.25 -16.51 0.10
C ASN A 213 -7.93 -16.50 -1.41
N SER A 214 -8.94 -16.43 -2.28
CA SER A 214 -8.74 -16.32 -3.73
C SER A 214 -7.94 -15.07 -4.12
N LEU A 215 -8.08 -13.96 -3.38
CA LEU A 215 -7.37 -12.70 -3.66
C LEU A 215 -5.86 -12.82 -3.43
N LYS A 216 -5.43 -13.74 -2.55
CA LYS A 216 -4.00 -14.00 -2.25
C LYS A 216 -3.28 -14.71 -3.39
N TYR A 217 -4.00 -15.40 -4.27
CA TYR A 217 -3.38 -16.17 -5.34
C TYR A 217 -2.69 -15.25 -6.36
N SER A 218 -1.50 -15.68 -6.82
CA SER A 218 -0.93 -15.15 -8.04
C SER A 218 -1.88 -15.43 -9.21
N GLU A 219 -1.74 -14.68 -10.30
CA GLU A 219 -2.61 -14.82 -11.45
C GLU A 219 -2.60 -16.25 -12.01
N LYS A 220 -1.40 -16.79 -12.23
CA LYS A 220 -1.20 -18.18 -12.64
C LYS A 220 -1.89 -19.19 -11.71
N LYS A 221 -1.78 -18.98 -10.39
CA LYS A 221 -2.38 -19.89 -9.40
C LYS A 221 -3.90 -19.78 -9.37
N PHE A 222 -4.45 -18.58 -9.56
CA PHE A 222 -5.89 -18.38 -9.63
C PHE A 222 -6.47 -19.07 -10.86
N ILE A 223 -5.88 -18.87 -12.04
CA ILE A 223 -6.30 -19.52 -13.29
C ILE A 223 -6.26 -21.06 -13.14
N ALA A 224 -5.14 -21.60 -12.68
CA ALA A 224 -4.97 -23.05 -12.53
C ALA A 224 -5.96 -23.71 -11.55
N ARG A 225 -6.47 -22.97 -10.57
CA ARG A 225 -7.37 -23.51 -9.53
C ARG A 225 -8.84 -23.19 -9.76
N CYS A 226 -9.14 -22.04 -10.32
CA CYS A 226 -10.51 -21.52 -10.41
C CYS A 226 -11.02 -21.45 -11.86
N ILE A 227 -10.17 -21.60 -12.88
CA ILE A 227 -10.59 -21.46 -14.29
C ILE A 227 -10.28 -22.73 -15.06
N ASP A 228 -9.02 -23.17 -15.09
CA ASP A 228 -8.58 -24.33 -15.88
C ASP A 228 -9.40 -25.61 -15.63
N PRO A 229 -9.74 -25.97 -14.38
CA PRO A 229 -10.52 -27.19 -14.11
C PRO A 229 -11.94 -27.16 -14.70
N TYR A 230 -12.44 -25.96 -15.05
CA TYR A 230 -13.83 -25.75 -15.45
C TYR A 230 -13.97 -25.33 -16.91
N LYS A 231 -12.89 -25.33 -17.71
CA LYS A 231 -12.91 -24.91 -19.12
C LYS A 231 -13.95 -25.63 -19.98
N GLN A 232 -14.16 -26.93 -19.75
CA GLN A 232 -15.16 -27.70 -20.50
C GLN A 232 -16.59 -27.35 -20.07
N ALA A 233 -16.81 -27.12 -18.77
CA ALA A 233 -18.13 -26.82 -18.22
C ALA A 233 -18.55 -25.35 -18.38
N ALA A 234 -17.58 -24.43 -18.51
CA ALA A 234 -17.79 -23.01 -18.73
C ALA A 234 -16.77 -22.45 -19.74
N PRO A 235 -16.95 -22.70 -21.05
CA PRO A 235 -15.96 -22.35 -22.09
C PRO A 235 -15.63 -20.86 -22.16
N THR A 236 -16.59 -19.99 -21.84
CA THR A 236 -16.44 -18.53 -21.88
C THR A 236 -15.80 -17.94 -20.61
N LEU A 237 -15.62 -18.74 -19.55
CA LEU A 237 -15.17 -18.25 -18.24
C LEU A 237 -13.78 -17.59 -18.30
N SER A 238 -12.87 -18.18 -19.09
CA SER A 238 -11.51 -17.66 -19.28
C SER A 238 -11.53 -16.29 -19.96
N ASP A 239 -12.31 -16.14 -21.03
CA ASP A 239 -12.38 -14.91 -21.81
C ASP A 239 -13.12 -13.80 -21.05
N ALA A 240 -14.21 -14.15 -20.38
CA ALA A 240 -14.94 -13.22 -19.51
C ALA A 240 -14.06 -12.70 -18.37
N TYR A 241 -13.27 -13.58 -17.73
CA TYR A 241 -12.32 -13.18 -16.69
C TYR A 241 -11.21 -12.26 -17.23
N ALA A 242 -10.64 -12.59 -18.39
CA ALA A 242 -9.61 -11.75 -19.03
C ALA A 242 -10.15 -10.36 -19.41
N ALA A 243 -11.38 -10.29 -19.94
CA ALA A 243 -12.06 -9.03 -20.26
C ALA A 243 -12.33 -8.19 -19.01
N ALA A 244 -12.80 -8.82 -17.92
CA ALA A 244 -13.02 -8.17 -16.63
C ALA A 244 -11.72 -7.60 -16.05
N CYS A 245 -10.62 -8.35 -16.07
CA CYS A 245 -9.31 -7.87 -15.62
C CYS A 245 -8.78 -6.68 -16.44
N ALA A 246 -9.16 -6.57 -17.71
CA ALA A 246 -8.82 -5.45 -18.58
C ALA A 246 -9.68 -4.19 -18.34
N GLY A 247 -10.65 -4.24 -17.42
CA GLY A 247 -11.58 -3.13 -17.15
C GLY A 247 -12.69 -2.99 -18.18
N LYS A 248 -12.90 -4.01 -19.03
CA LYS A 248 -13.96 -4.04 -20.04
C LYS A 248 -15.18 -4.80 -19.54
N MET A 249 -15.60 -4.54 -18.30
CA MET A 249 -16.87 -5.07 -17.80
C MET A 249 -18.00 -4.42 -18.60
N SER A 250 -18.79 -5.23 -19.31
CA SER A 250 -20.05 -4.77 -19.86
C SER A 250 -20.96 -4.34 -18.71
N ASN A 251 -21.62 -3.19 -18.86
CA ASN A 251 -22.58 -2.64 -17.90
C ASN A 251 -23.85 -3.52 -17.69
N GLU A 252 -23.86 -4.75 -18.19
CA GLU A 252 -25.00 -5.66 -18.16
C GLU A 252 -24.92 -6.75 -17.08
N VAL A 253 -23.95 -6.68 -16.18
CA VAL A 253 -23.90 -7.59 -15.03
C VAL A 253 -24.13 -6.80 -13.75
N HIS A 254 -25.34 -6.25 -13.61
CA HIS A 254 -25.92 -6.05 -12.29
C HIS A 254 -26.13 -7.44 -11.67
N LEU A 255 -25.19 -7.84 -10.81
CA LEU A 255 -25.23 -9.05 -10.01
C LEU A 255 -24.85 -8.71 -8.58
#